data_AF-A0AAU5YZ21-F1
#
_entry.id   AF-A0AAU5YZ21-F1
#
_cell.length_a   1.000
_cell.length_b   1.000
_cell.length_c   1.000
_cell.angle_alpha   90.00
_cell.angle_beta   90.00
_cell.angle_gamma   90.00
#
_symmetry.space_group_name_H-M   'P 1'
#
loop_
_entity.id
_entity.type
_entity.pdbx_description
1 polymer ?
#
loop_
_entity_poly.entity_id
_entity_poly.type
_entity_poly.pdbx_seq_one_letter_code
_entity_poly.pdbx_strand_id
1 'polypeptide(L)'
;MASATTSPAWRSTAVARAYGGSAHGQCWAIEGEDPPEEVAVVPDTPIYRLIHHPRTHQPAKDHLGNYLYMPVGPQADGRASVRPVDFAPYARQAEAATS
;
A
#
# COMPACT_ATOMS: atom_id res chain seq x y z
N MET A 1 -41.42 5.09 27.29
CA MET A 1 -40.35 5.74 26.50
C MET A 1 -39.70 4.66 25.68
N ALA A 2 -39.90 4.66 24.35
CA ALA A 2 -39.30 3.66 23.48
C ALA A 2 -37.84 4.04 23.22
N SER A 3 -36.90 3.19 23.66
CA SER A 3 -35.50 3.28 23.28
C SER A 3 -35.40 2.96 21.79
N ALA A 4 -35.07 3.97 20.98
CA ALA A 4 -34.75 3.76 19.58
C ALA A 4 -33.51 2.85 19.49
N THR A 5 -33.71 1.61 19.07
CA THR A 5 -32.63 0.73 18.63
C THR A 5 -32.08 1.32 17.35
N THR A 6 -31.07 2.18 17.46
CA THR A 6 -30.21 2.55 16.33
C THR A 6 -29.52 1.28 15.89
N SER A 7 -30.00 0.67 14.80
CA SER A 7 -29.27 -0.38 14.10
C SER A 7 -27.85 0.12 13.83
N PRO A 8 -26.79 -0.66 14.10
CA PRO A 8 -25.48 -0.26 13.64
C PRO A 8 -25.58 -0.16 12.12
N ALA A 9 -25.41 1.05 11.58
CA ALA A 9 -25.15 1.24 10.18
C ALA A 9 -24.04 0.24 9.84
N TRP A 10 -24.34 -0.68 8.93
CA TRP A 10 -23.39 -1.55 8.26
C TRP A 10 -22.16 -0.70 7.96
N ARG A 11 -21.15 -0.75 8.82
CA ARG A 11 -19.88 -0.11 8.52
C ARG A 11 -19.34 -0.94 7.39
N SER A 12 -19.25 -0.35 6.20
CA SER A 12 -18.56 -0.99 5.08
C SER A 12 -17.16 -1.34 5.56
N THR A 13 -16.97 -2.59 5.97
CA THR A 13 -15.65 -3.07 6.38
C THR A 13 -14.85 -3.26 5.10
N ALA A 14 -14.12 -2.21 4.72
CA ALA A 14 -13.13 -2.36 3.68
C ALA A 14 -11.98 -3.24 4.19
N VAL A 15 -11.26 -3.88 3.28
CA VAL A 15 -10.12 -4.74 3.61
C VAL A 15 -8.86 -4.10 3.07
N ALA A 16 -7.79 -4.18 3.85
CA ALA A 16 -6.44 -3.78 3.47
C ALA A 16 -5.54 -5.00 3.34
N ARG A 17 -4.44 -4.86 2.58
CA ARG A 17 -3.41 -5.87 2.41
C ARG A 17 -2.02 -5.26 2.43
N ALA A 18 -1.11 -5.90 3.18
CA ALA A 18 0.29 -5.51 3.23
C ALA A 18 1.08 -6.06 2.04
N TYR A 19 1.80 -5.17 1.37
CA TYR A 19 2.68 -5.45 0.25
C TYR A 19 4.14 -5.16 0.65
N GLY A 20 4.98 -6.19 0.70
CA GLY A 20 6.34 -6.12 1.23
C GLY A 20 6.45 -6.15 2.76
N GLY A 21 7.70 -6.21 3.24
CA GLY A 21 8.03 -6.26 4.68
C GLY A 21 7.62 -7.56 5.38
N SER A 22 7.69 -7.57 6.71
CA SER A 22 7.41 -8.74 7.55
C SER A 22 5.93 -9.15 7.57
N ALA A 23 5.01 -8.22 7.32
CA ALA A 23 3.58 -8.48 7.26
C ALA A 23 3.06 -8.79 5.84
N HIS A 24 3.94 -9.06 4.87
CA HIS A 24 3.53 -9.26 3.48
C HIS A 24 2.44 -10.33 3.34
N GLY A 25 1.36 -9.98 2.62
CA GLY A 25 0.24 -10.88 2.35
C GLY A 25 -0.82 -10.91 3.46
N GLN A 26 -0.55 -10.34 4.65
CA GLN A 26 -1.54 -10.19 5.70
C GLN A 26 -2.63 -9.19 5.28
N CYS A 27 -3.86 -9.47 5.71
CA CYS A 27 -5.01 -8.60 5.49
C CYS A 27 -5.61 -8.18 6.82
N TRP A 28 -6.15 -6.96 6.88
CA TRP A 28 -6.88 -6.45 8.04
C TRP A 28 -8.11 -5.67 7.61
N ALA A 29 -9.08 -5.57 8.52
CA ALA A 29 -10.27 -4.76 8.35
C ALA A 29 -9.92 -3.28 8.55
N ILE A 30 -10.46 -2.42 7.68
CA ILE A 30 -10.48 -0.98 7.87
C ILE A 30 -11.86 -0.61 8.42
N GLU A 31 -11.86 0.04 9.57
CA GLU A 31 -13.06 0.61 10.16
C GLU A 31 -13.18 2.08 9.77
N GLY A 32 -14.16 2.41 8.93
CA GLY A 32 -14.38 3.79 8.50
C GLY A 32 -14.83 3.87 7.06
N GLU A 33 -15.11 5.09 6.61
CA GLU A 33 -15.44 5.38 5.21
C GLU A 33 -14.17 5.43 4.35
N ASP A 34 -13.08 5.97 4.90
CA ASP A 34 -11.80 6.16 4.22
C ASP A 34 -10.68 5.28 4.80
N PRO A 35 -9.77 4.75 3.96
CA PRO A 35 -8.59 4.04 4.42
C PRO A 35 -7.62 5.00 5.15
N PRO A 36 -7.08 4.63 6.33
CA PRO A 36 -6.08 5.46 7.00
C PRO A 36 -4.79 5.51 6.18
N GLU A 37 -4.14 6.67 6.14
CA GLU A 37 -2.89 6.84 5.40
C GLU A 37 -1.75 5.96 5.95
N GLU A 38 -1.74 5.71 7.27
CA GLU A 38 -0.71 4.91 7.93
C GLU A 38 -1.33 3.97 8.97
N VAL A 39 -0.77 2.77 9.09
CA VAL A 39 -1.24 1.75 10.03
C VAL A 39 -0.09 0.88 10.54
N ALA A 40 -0.12 0.55 11.83
CA ALA A 40 0.69 -0.51 12.40
C ALA A 40 -0.09 -1.84 12.27
N VAL A 41 0.37 -2.73 11.39
CA VAL A 41 -0.32 -4.00 11.10
C VAL A 41 -0.14 -5.00 12.25
N VAL A 42 1.05 -5.03 12.85
CA VAL A 42 1.41 -5.91 13.98
C VAL A 42 2.20 -5.08 15.01
N PRO A 43 2.07 -5.35 16.31
CA PRO A 43 2.98 -4.79 17.31
C PRO A 43 4.45 -4.99 16.92
N ASP A 44 5.28 -3.98 17.12
CA ASP A 44 6.72 -3.99 16.82
C ASP A 44 7.10 -4.19 15.33
N THR A 45 6.17 -4.00 14.40
CA THR A 45 6.45 -3.98 12.95
C THR A 45 6.59 -2.56 12.40
N PRO A 46 7.29 -2.36 11.26
CA PRO A 46 7.32 -1.07 10.61
C PRO A 46 5.91 -0.57 10.32
N ILE A 47 5.73 0.75 10.38
CA ILE A 47 4.48 1.39 9.95
C ILE A 47 4.29 1.08 8.47
N TYR A 48 3.06 0.80 8.08
CA TYR A 48 2.66 0.59 6.70
C TYR A 48 1.89 1.81 6.22
N ARG A 49 2.21 2.32 5.04
CA ARG A 49 1.57 3.48 4.40
C ARG A 49 0.72 3.06 3.21
N LEU A 50 -0.45 3.67 3.09
CA LEU A 50 -1.36 3.49 1.97
C LEU A 50 -0.66 3.86 0.65
N ILE A 51 -0.81 3.02 -0.35
CA ILE A 51 -0.30 3.27 -1.69
C ILE A 51 -1.35 4.06 -2.46
N HIS A 52 -0.92 5.14 -3.11
CA HIS A 52 -1.79 5.91 -4.00
C HIS A 52 -1.37 5.71 -5.44
N HIS A 53 -2.36 5.66 -6.34
CA HIS A 53 -2.10 5.64 -7.76
C HIS A 53 -1.42 6.96 -8.18
N PRO A 54 -0.27 6.93 -8.86
CA PRO A 54 0.60 8.11 -9.02
C PRO A 54 -0.01 9.24 -9.87
N ARG A 55 -1.01 8.93 -10.70
CA ARG A 55 -1.66 9.92 -11.57
C ARG A 55 -2.98 10.45 -11.03
N THR A 56 -3.70 9.64 -10.27
CA THR A 56 -5.06 9.98 -9.80
C THR A 56 -5.09 10.29 -8.31
N HIS A 57 -4.00 10.00 -7.59
CA HIS A 57 -3.88 10.11 -6.15
C HIS A 57 -4.95 9.34 -5.36
N GLN A 58 -5.70 8.47 -6.02
CA GLN A 58 -6.68 7.62 -5.37
C GLN A 58 -5.98 6.45 -4.68
N PRO A 59 -6.51 5.96 -3.53
CA PRO A 59 -6.00 4.76 -2.89
C PRO A 59 -5.93 3.58 -3.86
N ALA A 60 -4.78 2.94 -3.93
CA ALA A 60 -4.55 1.78 -4.77
C ALA A 60 -5.25 0.56 -4.16
N LYS A 61 -5.87 -0.25 -5.04
CA LYS A 61 -6.54 -1.50 -4.68
C LYS A 61 -5.98 -2.66 -5.49
N ASP A 62 -5.96 -3.86 -4.91
CA ASP A 62 -5.70 -5.09 -5.65
C ASP A 62 -6.93 -5.52 -6.48
N HIS A 63 -6.80 -6.62 -7.22
CA HIS A 63 -7.87 -7.17 -8.05
C HIS A 63 -9.09 -7.67 -7.24
N LEU A 64 -8.95 -7.85 -5.92
CA LEU A 64 -10.04 -8.22 -5.02
C LEU A 64 -10.68 -6.97 -4.37
N GLY A 65 -10.18 -5.77 -4.68
CA GLY A 65 -10.66 -4.53 -4.10
C GLY A 65 -10.04 -4.16 -2.75
N ASN A 66 -9.00 -4.88 -2.30
CA ASN A 66 -8.33 -4.59 -1.03
C ASN A 66 -7.39 -3.39 -1.19
N TYR A 67 -7.41 -2.46 -0.24
CA TYR A 67 -6.47 -1.34 -0.20
C TYR A 67 -5.04 -1.83 0.01
N LEU A 68 -4.09 -1.28 -0.74
CA LEU A 68 -2.70 -1.69 -0.70
C LEU A 68 -1.87 -0.80 0.21
N TYR A 69 -1.09 -1.42 1.10
CA TYR A 69 -0.16 -0.72 1.97
C TYR A 69 1.27 -1.24 1.80
N MET A 70 2.27 -0.36 1.91
CA MET A 70 3.69 -0.71 1.88
C MET A 70 4.41 -0.29 3.17
N PRO A 71 5.42 -1.03 3.63
CA PRO A 71 6.17 -0.62 4.82
C PRO A 71 6.92 0.70 4.55
N VAL A 72 6.86 1.62 5.51
CA VAL A 72 7.65 2.85 5.54
C VAL A 72 8.77 2.70 6.58
N GLY A 73 10.00 3.00 6.16
CA GLY A 73 11.20 2.87 6.99
C GLY A 73 12.21 1.87 6.44
N PRO A 74 13.41 1.80 7.04
CA PRO A 74 14.43 0.85 6.64
C PRO A 74 13.88 -0.57 6.85
N GLN A 75 13.65 -1.27 5.75
CA GLN A 75 13.24 -2.67 5.74
C GLN A 75 14.28 -3.45 6.53
N ALA A 76 13.95 -3.87 7.77
CA ALA A 76 14.87 -4.61 8.62
C ALA A 76 15.22 -5.94 7.94
N ASP A 77 16.41 -5.92 7.32
CA ASP A 77 17.24 -6.97 6.77
C ASP A 77 16.58 -8.28 6.34
N GLY A 78 16.14 -8.27 5.08
CA GLY A 78 15.90 -9.45 4.26
C GLY A 78 16.24 -9.22 2.79
N ARG A 79 17.38 -8.58 2.51
CA ARG A 79 18.00 -8.35 1.18
C ARG A 79 17.05 -7.94 0.04
N ALA A 80 16.80 -6.64 -0.05
CA ALA A 80 16.73 -5.96 -1.34
C ALA A 80 17.46 -4.62 -1.22
N SER A 81 18.74 -4.60 -1.59
CA SER A 81 19.45 -3.34 -1.78
C SER A 81 18.89 -2.69 -3.04
N VAL A 82 18.07 -1.65 -2.86
CA VAL A 82 17.64 -0.79 -3.96
C VAL A 82 18.86 0.00 -4.41
N ARG A 83 19.59 -0.54 -5.38
CA ARG A 83 20.54 0.28 -6.13
C ARG A 83 19.75 1.13 -7.11
N PRO A 84 19.98 2.45 -7.19
CA PRO A 84 19.44 3.23 -8.30
C PRO A 84 19.88 2.55 -9.60
N VAL A 85 18.90 2.28 -10.48
CA VAL A 85 19.20 1.81 -11.83
C VAL A 85 19.85 2.98 -12.54
N ASP A 86 21.13 2.84 -12.88
CA ASP A 86 21.77 3.77 -13.80
C ASP A 86 21.16 3.55 -15.18
N PHE A 87 20.39 4.53 -15.66
CA PHE A 87 19.80 4.53 -17.00
C PHE A 87 20.77 5.05 -18.08
N ALA A 88 22.00 5.45 -17.72
CA ALA A 88 23.03 5.88 -18.67
C ALA A 88 23.28 4.91 -19.84
N PRO A 89 23.25 3.56 -19.69
CA PRO A 89 23.46 2.68 -20.83
C PRO A 89 22.30 2.64 -21.84
N TYR A 90 21.09 3.13 -21.50
CA TYR A 90 19.97 3.22 -22.45
C TYR A 90 20.03 4.48 -23.33
N ALA A 91 20.79 5.49 -22.95
CA ALA A 91 20.90 6.74 -23.72
C ALA A 91 21.70 6.59 -25.04
N ARG A 92 22.50 5.51 -25.19
CA ARG A 92 23.37 5.31 -26.36
C ARG A 92 22.78 4.48 -27.49
N GLN A 93 21.60 3.88 -27.34
CA GLN A 93 20.96 3.11 -28.43
C GLN A 93 20.08 3.96 -29.37
N ALA A 94 19.79 5.22 -29.03
CA ALA A 94 19.00 6.10 -29.89
C ALA A 94 19.81 6.74 -31.04
N GLU A 95 21.14 6.75 -30.98
CA GLU A 95 21.98 7.43 -31.99
C GLU A 95 22.58 6.49 -33.06
N ALA A 96 22.43 5.17 -32.93
CA ALA A 96 23.02 4.20 -33.87
C ALA A 96 22.05 3.70 -34.97
N ALA A 97 20.83 4.25 -35.06
CA ALA A 97 19.83 3.84 -36.06
C ALA A 97 19.64 4.86 -37.19
N THR A 98 20.60 5.77 -37.41
CA THR A 98 20.62 6.66 -38.58
C THR A 98 22.05 6.89 -39.05
N SER A 99 22.63 5.90 -39.71
CA SER A 99 23.73 6.05 -40.66
C SER A 99 23.68 4.91 -41.67
#